data_AF-A0A1B6D0C9-F1
#
_entry.id   AF-A0A1B6D0C9-F1
#
_cell.length_a   1.000
_cell.length_b   1.000
_cell.length_c   1.000
_cell.angle_alpha   90.00
_cell.angle_beta   90.00
_cell.angle_gamma   90.00
#
_symmetry.space_group_name_H-M   'P 1'
#
loop_
_entity.id
_entity.type
_entity.pdbx_description
1 polymer ?
#
loop_
_entity_poly.entity_id
_entity_poly.type
_entity_poly.pdbx_seq_one_letter_code
_entity_poly.pdbx_strand_id
1 'polypeptide(L)'
;MFTVIFGFLIHLVFLLSIFDIYFKSPIIHGIPSLINEITPPSKRLVLFLTDGLRADSFFSWDLEDYRPTYLRSIINYRGVWGVSHTRVPTESRPGHVALIAGIYEDPSAVFKVKQKYYNLEYFYL
;
A
#
# COMPACT_ATOMS: atom_id res chain seq x y z
N MET A 1 -18.11 42.41 -4.62
CA MET A 1 -18.84 41.19 -5.04
C MET A 1 -18.06 40.39 -6.10
N PHE A 2 -17.64 41.01 -7.20
CA PHE A 2 -16.84 40.36 -8.24
C PHE A 2 -15.55 39.68 -7.74
N THR A 3 -14.76 40.37 -6.90
CA THR A 3 -13.53 39.83 -6.31
C THR A 3 -13.76 38.61 -5.42
N VAL A 4 -14.87 38.59 -4.68
CA VAL A 4 -15.26 37.47 -3.82
C VAL A 4 -15.69 36.26 -4.65
N ILE A 5 -16.47 36.48 -5.71
CA ILE A 5 -16.89 35.41 -6.64
C ILE A 5 -15.67 34.82 -7.36
N PHE A 6 -14.76 35.67 -7.83
CA PHE A 6 -13.54 35.24 -8.51
C PHE A 6 -12.60 34.47 -7.55
N GLY A 7 -12.44 34.96 -6.31
CA GLY A 7 -11.71 34.26 -5.28
C GLY A 7 -12.32 32.89 -4.96
N PHE A 8 -13.65 32.82 -4.80
CA PHE A 8 -14.36 31.56 -4.58
C PHE A 8 -14.15 30.57 -5.74
N LEU A 9 -14.26 31.04 -6.98
CA LEU A 9 -14.02 30.20 -8.17
C LEU A 9 -12.60 29.63 -8.19
N ILE A 10 -11.58 30.45 -7.90
CA ILE A 10 -10.20 29.98 -7.83
C ILE A 10 -10.03 28.89 -6.77
N HIS A 11 -10.60 29.09 -5.57
CA HIS A 11 -10.53 28.10 -4.49
C HIS A 11 -11.28 26.82 -4.87
N LEU A 12 -12.43 26.93 -5.55
CA LEU A 12 -13.17 25.77 -6.06
C LEU A 12 -12.33 24.99 -7.08
N VAL A 13 -11.67 25.67 -8.02
CA VAL A 13 -10.78 25.01 -8.99
C VAL A 13 -9.66 24.28 -8.27
N PHE A 14 -8.94 24.94 -7.34
CA PHE A 14 -7.85 24.29 -6.60
C PHE A 14 -8.33 23.10 -5.77
N LEU A 15 -9.49 23.21 -5.13
CA LEU A 15 -10.09 22.12 -4.37
C LEU A 15 -10.37 20.92 -5.29
N LEU A 16 -10.98 21.14 -6.46
CA LEU A 16 -11.24 20.08 -7.44
C LEU A 16 -9.95 19.50 -8.04
N SER A 17 -8.92 20.31 -8.26
CA SER A 17 -7.63 19.86 -8.81
C SER A 17 -6.90 18.89 -7.89
N ILE A 18 -6.96 19.07 -6.56
CA ILE A 18 -6.36 18.13 -5.61
C ILE A 18 -6.99 16.73 -5.79
N PHE A 19 -8.31 16.66 -5.95
CA PHE A 19 -8.98 15.39 -6.19
C PHE A 19 -8.55 14.76 -7.51
N ASP A 20 -8.45 15.54 -8.60
CA ASP A 20 -8.03 15.00 -9.90
C ASP A 20 -6.59 14.47 -9.91
N ILE A 21 -5.66 15.20 -9.28
CA ILE A 21 -4.24 14.82 -9.24
C ILE A 21 -4.01 13.57 -8.38
N TYR A 22 -4.64 13.48 -7.21
CA TYR A 22 -4.35 12.40 -6.25
C TYR A 22 -5.18 11.12 -6.47
N PHE A 23 -6.33 11.21 -7.13
CA PHE A 23 -7.23 10.06 -7.33
C PHE A 23 -7.24 9.54 -8.76
N LYS A 24 -6.21 9.85 -9.55
CA LYS A 24 -6.01 9.22 -10.85
C LYS A 24 -5.44 7.82 -10.68
N SER A 25 -5.99 6.85 -11.41
CA SER A 25 -5.55 5.46 -11.30
C SER A 25 -4.13 5.27 -11.82
N PRO A 26 -3.23 4.65 -11.04
CA PRO A 26 -1.90 4.28 -11.50
C PRO A 26 -1.87 2.94 -12.25
N ILE A 27 -3.02 2.24 -12.37
CA ILE A 27 -3.08 0.89 -12.94
C ILE A 27 -2.98 0.97 -14.46
N ILE A 28 -1.95 0.32 -15.02
CA ILE A 28 -1.77 0.18 -16.47
C ILE A 28 -2.56 -1.06 -16.93
N HIS A 29 -3.39 -0.90 -17.95
CA HIS A 29 -4.14 -2.00 -18.54
C HIS A 29 -3.40 -2.59 -19.76
N GLY A 30 -3.65 -3.87 -20.06
CA GLY A 30 -3.12 -4.52 -21.26
C GLY A 30 -1.69 -5.07 -21.12
N ILE A 31 -1.21 -5.31 -19.91
CA ILE A 31 0.06 -6.02 -19.69
C ILE A 31 -0.14 -7.48 -20.16
N PRO A 32 0.65 -7.97 -21.13
CA PRO A 32 0.54 -9.35 -21.57
C PRO A 32 0.88 -10.30 -20.42
N SER A 33 0.10 -11.37 -20.26
CA SER A 33 0.36 -12.39 -19.25
C SER A 33 1.69 -13.08 -19.56
N LEU A 34 2.68 -12.92 -18.69
CA LEU A 34 3.93 -13.66 -18.79
C LEU A 34 3.76 -15.01 -18.11
N ILE A 35 4.02 -16.10 -18.84
CA ILE A 35 4.13 -17.43 -18.23
C ILE A 35 5.40 -17.42 -17.40
N ASN A 36 5.25 -17.58 -16.08
CA ASN A 36 6.36 -17.55 -15.17
C ASN A 36 7.00 -18.95 -15.15
N GLU A 37 8.10 -19.14 -15.90
CA GLU A 37 8.84 -20.42 -15.96
C GLU A 37 9.74 -20.67 -14.74
N ILE A 38 9.66 -19.79 -13.74
CA ILE A 38 10.49 -19.87 -12.54
C ILE A 38 9.95 -20.98 -11.62
N THR A 39 10.82 -21.94 -11.28
CA THR A 39 10.48 -22.94 -10.26
C THR A 39 10.24 -22.24 -8.91
N PRO A 40 9.11 -22.52 -8.23
CA PRO A 40 8.77 -21.81 -7.00
C PRO A 40 9.82 -22.12 -5.91
N PRO A 41 10.35 -21.10 -5.21
CA PRO A 41 11.44 -21.27 -4.25
C PRO A 41 11.00 -22.05 -2.99
N SER A 42 9.70 -22.22 -2.76
CA SER A 42 9.16 -22.94 -1.61
C SER A 42 7.80 -23.56 -1.91
N LYS A 43 7.43 -24.60 -1.13
CA LYS A 43 6.12 -25.26 -1.22
C LYS A 43 5.01 -24.52 -0.45
N ARG A 44 5.38 -23.66 0.49
CA ARG A 44 4.45 -22.94 1.39
C ARG A 44 5.04 -21.58 1.75
N LEU A 45 4.23 -20.55 1.64
CA LEU A 45 4.53 -19.21 2.12
C LEU A 45 3.64 -18.92 3.32
N VAL A 46 4.26 -18.53 4.44
CA VAL A 46 3.54 -18.02 5.61
C VAL A 46 3.94 -16.58 5.80
N LEU A 47 2.95 -15.69 5.76
CA LEU A 47 3.14 -14.26 5.93
C LEU A 47 2.58 -13.84 7.30
N PHE A 48 3.43 -13.25 8.14
CA PHE A 48 3.02 -12.62 9.38
C PHE A 48 2.87 -11.11 9.15
N LEU A 49 1.67 -10.59 9.38
CA LEU A 49 1.32 -9.18 9.27
C LEU A 49 0.93 -8.68 10.66
N THR A 50 1.60 -7.63 11.11
CA THR A 50 1.33 -6.99 12.40
C THR A 50 1.10 -5.52 12.14
N ASP A 51 -0.04 -5.00 12.60
CA ASP A 51 -0.34 -3.58 12.48
C ASP A 51 0.54 -2.75 13.43
N GLY A 52 0.99 -1.58 12.99
CA GLY A 52 1.74 -0.63 13.81
C GLY A 52 3.14 -1.08 14.29
N LEU A 53 3.65 -2.22 13.82
CA LEU A 53 4.96 -2.73 14.24
C LEU A 53 6.11 -1.97 13.53
N ARG A 54 6.63 -0.95 14.20
CA ARG A 54 7.74 -0.14 13.68
C ARG A 54 9.07 -0.89 13.75
N ALA A 55 9.96 -0.62 12.79
CA ALA A 55 11.32 -1.15 12.80
C ALA A 55 12.06 -0.82 14.11
N ASP A 56 11.89 0.40 14.62
CA ASP A 56 12.52 0.87 15.86
C ASP A 56 12.19 -0.01 17.08
N SER A 57 11.05 -0.70 17.07
CA SER A 57 10.67 -1.65 18.12
C SER A 57 11.66 -2.83 18.23
N PHE A 58 12.41 -3.13 17.17
CA PHE A 58 13.41 -4.21 17.13
C PHE A 58 14.85 -3.73 17.25
N PHE A 59 15.09 -2.44 16.99
CA PHE A 59 16.44 -1.85 16.90
C PHE A 59 16.75 -0.81 17.98
N SER A 60 15.76 -0.41 18.79
CA SER A 60 15.98 0.51 19.91
C SER A 60 16.96 -0.05 20.94
N TRP A 61 17.94 0.78 21.29
CA TRP A 61 19.08 0.40 22.13
C TRP A 61 18.71 0.32 23.62
N ASP A 62 17.65 1.00 24.05
CA ASP A 62 17.35 1.22 25.49
C ASP A 62 16.58 0.09 26.20
N LEU A 63 16.16 -0.96 25.51
CA LEU A 63 15.31 -2.02 26.08
C LEU A 63 16.01 -3.39 26.03
N GLU A 64 17.17 -3.56 26.66
CA GLU A 64 17.84 -4.87 26.70
C GLU A 64 16.96 -5.97 27.32
N ASP A 65 16.10 -5.63 28.29
CA ASP A 65 15.27 -6.61 29.00
C ASP A 65 13.98 -7.03 28.28
N TYR A 66 13.50 -6.27 27.29
CA TYR A 66 12.19 -6.51 26.64
C TYR A 66 12.26 -6.78 25.14
N ARG A 67 13.47 -6.97 24.58
CA ARG A 67 13.61 -7.32 23.15
C ARG A 67 13.04 -8.72 22.89
N PRO A 68 12.27 -8.93 21.81
CA PRO A 68 11.88 -10.27 21.38
C PRO A 68 13.14 -11.05 20.94
N THR A 69 13.68 -11.83 21.88
CA THR A 69 14.99 -12.51 21.77
C THR A 69 15.03 -13.46 20.57
N TYR A 70 13.90 -14.12 20.30
CA TYR A 70 13.76 -15.02 19.16
C TYR A 70 13.83 -14.28 17.82
N LEU A 71 13.03 -13.24 17.62
CA LEU A 71 13.03 -12.47 16.37
C LEU A 71 14.38 -11.80 16.11
N ARG A 72 15.04 -11.29 17.17
CA ARG A 72 16.39 -10.73 17.05
C ARG A 72 17.42 -11.76 16.60
N SER A 73 17.35 -12.99 17.13
CA SER A 73 18.25 -14.08 16.71
C SER A 73 18.05 -14.47 15.24
N ILE A 74 16.81 -14.43 14.74
CA ILE A 74 16.50 -14.67 13.33
C ILE A 74 17.15 -13.58 12.47
N ILE A 75 16.92 -12.30 12.83
CA ILE A 75 17.48 -11.13 12.12
C ILE A 75 19.01 -11.19 12.03
N ASN A 76 19.69 -11.61 13.11
CA ASN A 76 21.15 -11.61 13.18
C ASN A 76 21.81 -12.80 12.48
N TYR A 77 21.21 -14.00 12.51
CA TYR A 77 21.93 -15.24 12.18
C TYR A 77 21.27 -16.13 11.13
N ARG A 78 19.95 -16.01 10.90
CA ARG A 78 19.21 -16.97 10.05
C ARG A 78 18.41 -16.33 8.91
N GLY A 79 18.06 -15.06 9.04
CA GLY A 79 17.13 -14.38 8.14
C GLY A 79 17.79 -13.24 7.37
N VAL A 80 17.05 -12.74 6.38
CA VAL A 80 17.31 -11.48 5.69
C VAL A 80 16.25 -10.50 6.15
N TRP A 81 16.63 -9.25 6.38
CA TRP A 81 15.73 -8.21 6.83
C TRP A 81 15.99 -6.91 6.06
N GLY A 82 14.97 -6.05 6.06
CA GLY A 82 15.06 -4.71 5.48
C GLY A 82 13.97 -3.82 6.08
N VAL A 83 14.17 -2.50 6.00
CA VAL A 83 13.17 -1.51 6.41
C VAL A 83 12.46 -1.04 5.16
N SER A 84 11.14 -1.26 5.11
CA SER A 84 10.30 -0.73 4.04
C SER A 84 9.69 0.61 4.46
N HIS A 85 9.72 1.59 3.58
CA HIS A 85 9.06 2.87 3.78
C HIS A 85 7.68 2.81 3.15
N THR A 86 6.64 2.75 3.99
CA THR A 86 5.25 2.77 3.55
C THR A 86 4.89 4.15 3.02
N ARG A 87 4.23 4.21 1.86
CA ARG A 87 3.56 5.44 1.41
C ARG A 87 2.24 5.61 2.16
N VAL A 88 1.88 6.87 2.40
CA VAL A 88 0.55 7.24 2.88
C VAL A 88 -0.50 6.85 1.83
N PRO A 89 -1.71 6.41 2.21
CA PRO A 89 -2.22 6.26 3.58
C PRO A 89 -1.71 4.97 4.28
N THR A 90 -1.32 5.09 5.56
CA THR A 90 -0.90 3.95 6.39
C THR A 90 -2.11 3.29 7.06
N GLU A 91 -3.07 2.88 6.24
CA GLU A 91 -4.22 2.08 6.67
C GLU A 91 -3.97 0.60 6.41
N SER A 92 -4.64 -0.27 7.18
CA SER A 92 -4.47 -1.73 7.08
C SER A 92 -4.79 -2.28 5.68
N ARG A 93 -5.84 -1.76 5.03
CA ARG A 93 -6.29 -2.22 3.70
C ARG A 93 -5.28 -1.89 2.58
N PRO A 94 -4.90 -0.63 2.35
CA PRO A 94 -3.85 -0.29 1.38
C PRO A 94 -2.54 -1.05 1.64
N GLY A 95 -2.19 -1.29 2.92
CA GLY A 95 -1.01 -2.07 3.31
C GLY A 95 -1.06 -3.53 2.87
N HIS A 96 -2.20 -4.21 3.06
CA HIS A 96 -2.36 -5.61 2.62
C HIS A 96 -2.31 -5.74 1.09
N VAL A 97 -2.93 -4.82 0.36
CA VAL A 97 -2.89 -4.80 -1.11
C VAL A 97 -1.45 -4.62 -1.60
N ALA A 98 -0.74 -3.63 -1.05
CA ALA A 98 0.65 -3.37 -1.41
C ALA A 98 1.56 -4.57 -1.18
N LEU A 99 1.37 -5.30 -0.09
CA LEU A 99 2.23 -6.42 0.27
C LEU A 99 1.97 -7.64 -0.63
N ILE A 100 0.70 -8.00 -0.87
CA ILE A 100 0.35 -9.23 -1.59
C ILE A 100 0.37 -9.01 -3.11
N ALA A 101 -0.20 -7.91 -3.60
CA ALA A 101 -0.27 -7.62 -5.02
C ALA A 101 1.02 -7.02 -5.59
N GLY A 102 1.93 -6.58 -4.71
CA GLY A 102 3.16 -5.88 -5.11
C GLY A 102 2.90 -4.48 -5.69
N ILE A 103 1.67 -3.98 -5.64
CA ILE A 103 1.24 -2.66 -6.13
C ILE A 103 0.38 -1.96 -5.08
N TYR A 104 0.47 -0.63 -5.02
CA TYR A 104 -0.37 0.16 -4.14
C TYR A 104 -1.84 0.08 -4.57
N GLU A 105 -2.76 0.17 -3.60
CA GLU A 105 -4.18 0.31 -3.90
C GLU A 105 -4.43 1.55 -4.75
N ASP A 106 -5.33 1.43 -5.71
CA ASP A 106 -5.76 2.52 -6.57
C ASP A 106 -6.67 3.49 -5.79
N PRO A 107 -6.22 4.73 -5.48
CA PRO A 107 -7.03 5.68 -4.74
C PRO A 107 -8.31 6.06 -5.50
N SER A 108 -8.33 5.94 -6.84
CA SER A 108 -9.53 6.19 -7.65
C SER A 108 -10.70 5.25 -7.31
N ALA A 109 -10.44 4.15 -6.59
CA ALA A 109 -11.47 3.25 -6.09
C ALA A 109 -12.52 3.96 -5.22
N VAL A 110 -12.14 5.06 -4.54
CA VAL A 110 -13.07 5.88 -3.74
C VAL A 110 -14.18 6.50 -4.60
N PHE A 111 -13.88 6.88 -5.84
CA PHE A 111 -14.86 7.42 -6.79
C PHE A 111 -15.62 6.34 -7.56
N LYS A 112 -15.13 5.09 -7.58
CA LYS A 112 -15.71 3.95 -8.31
C LYS A 112 -16.79 3.19 -7.52
N VAL A 113 -17.22 3.65 -6.35
CA VAL A 113 -18.23 2.96 -5.49
C VAL A 113 -19.53 2.63 -6.25
N LYS A 114 -19.91 3.38 -7.30
CA LYS A 114 -21.07 3.06 -8.15
C LYS A 114 -20.86 1.94 -9.19
N GLN A 115 -19.63 1.57 -9.51
CA GLN A 115 -19.32 0.61 -10.60
C GLN A 115 -18.99 -0.80 -10.12
N LYS A 116 -19.02 -1.03 -8.79
CA LYS A 116 -18.80 -2.36 -8.19
C LYS A 116 -19.96 -3.35 -8.44
N TYR A 117 -21.15 -2.87 -8.84
CA TYR A 117 -22.29 -3.72 -9.16
C TYR A 117 -22.33 -4.24 -10.61
N TYR A 118 -21.50 -3.72 -11.52
CA TYR A 118 -21.57 -4.07 -12.95
C TYR A 118 -20.35 -4.81 -13.52
N ASN A 119 -19.27 -5.00 -12.75
CA ASN A 119 -18.02 -5.59 -13.26
C ASN A 119 -17.39 -6.59 -12.27
N LEU A 120 -18.19 -7.56 -11.81
CA LEU A 120 -17.70 -8.70 -11.01
C LEU A 120 -16.84 -9.70 -11.81
N GLU A 121 -16.63 -9.49 -13.12
CA GLU A 121 -15.87 -10.43 -13.96
C GLU A 121 -14.36 -10.17 -14.04
N TYR A 122 -13.85 -9.02 -13.58
CA TYR A 122 -12.43 -8.66 -13.80
C TYR A 122 -11.51 -8.84 -12.59
N PHE A 123 -12.01 -9.40 -11.49
CA PHE A 123 -11.21 -9.62 -10.26
C PHE A 123 -10.83 -11.08 -9.99
N TYR A 124 -11.23 -12.00 -10.88
CA TYR A 124 -10.75 -13.37 -10.88
C TYR A 124 -9.94 -13.61 -12.14
N LEU A 125 -8.63 -13.35 -12.06
CA LEU A 125 -7.51 -14.13 -12.59
C LEU A 125 -6.22 -13.34 -12.38
#